data_AF-A0A5C7UVJ6-F1
#
_entry.id   AF-A0A5C7UVJ6-F1
#
_cell.length_a   1.000
_cell.length_b   1.000
_cell.length_c   1.000
_cell.angle_alpha   90.00
_cell.angle_beta   90.00
_cell.angle_gamma   90.00
#
_symmetry.space_group_name_H-M   'P 1'
#
loop_
_entity.id
_entity.type
_entity.pdbx_description
1 polymer ?
#
loop_
_entity_poly.entity_id
_entity_poly.type
_entity_poly.pdbx_seq_one_letter_code
_entity_poly.pdbx_strand_id
1 'polypeptide(L)' 'MPIWKQAVSPEILNTISRDTAVSHLGIEFIEVGDDFLR' A
#
# COMPACT_ATOMS: atom_id res chain seq x y z
N MET A 1 7.75 -16.59 -1.24
CA MET A 1 7.37 -16.24 -2.63
C MET A 1 6.18 -15.32 -2.48
N PRO A 2 6.31 -14.04 -2.81
CA PRO A 2 5.23 -13.08 -2.62
C PRO A 2 3.99 -13.48 -3.43
N ILE A 3 2.80 -13.30 -2.85
CA ILE A 3 1.50 -13.60 -3.51
C ILE A 3 1.14 -12.55 -4.57
N TRP A 4 1.85 -11.43 -4.58
CA TRP A 4 1.62 -10.26 -5.41
C TRP A 4 1.84 -10.55 -6.90
N LYS A 5 0.94 -10.05 -7.74
CA LYS A 5 1.02 -10.18 -9.22
C LYS A 5 1.73 -9.00 -9.88
N GLN A 6 1.98 -7.94 -9.14
CA GLN A 6 2.63 -6.70 -9.57
C GLN A 6 3.61 -6.25 -8.50
N ALA A 7 4.54 -5.37 -8.88
CA ALA A 7 5.41 -4.72 -7.91
C ALA A 7 4.58 -3.93 -6.91
N VAL A 8 4.81 -4.15 -5.62
CA VAL A 8 4.09 -3.50 -4.52
C VAL A 8 5.10 -3.06 -3.47
N SER A 9 4.90 -1.84 -2.96
CA SER A 9 5.65 -1.29 -1.84
C SER A 9 4.78 -0.24 -1.14
N PRO A 10 5.05 0.09 0.13
CA PRO A 10 4.33 1.15 0.84
C PRO A 10 4.35 2.48 0.07
N GLU A 11 5.47 2.84 -0.57
CA GLU A 11 5.61 4.10 -1.32
C GLU A 11 4.72 4.14 -2.56
N ILE A 12 4.59 3.01 -3.28
CA ILE A 12 3.70 2.87 -4.44
C ILE A 12 2.25 3.05 -3.98
N LEU A 13 1.86 2.32 -2.92
CA LEU A 13 0.48 2.31 -2.42
C LEU A 13 0.07 3.69 -1.86
N ASN A 14 0.92 4.32 -1.05
CA ASN A 14 0.66 5.67 -0.54
C ASN A 14 0.61 6.71 -1.68
N THR A 15 1.41 6.54 -2.74
CA THR A 15 1.40 7.45 -3.89
C THR A 15 0.10 7.37 -4.69
N ILE A 16 -0.38 6.16 -5.00
CA ILE A 16 -1.63 5.99 -5.75
C ILE A 16 -2.88 6.34 -4.93
N SER A 17 -2.76 6.33 -3.60
CA SER A 17 -3.83 6.67 -2.67
C SER A 17 -3.94 8.17 -2.36
N ARG A 18 -3.06 9.02 -2.90
CA ARG A 18 -3.18 10.48 -2.75
C ARG A 18 -4.49 11.01 -3.36
N ASP A 19 -5.06 12.00 -2.69
CA ASP A 19 -6.32 12.66 -3.06
C ASP A 19 -7.51 11.69 -3.12
N THR A 20 -7.44 10.61 -2.33
CA THR A 20 -8.53 9.65 -2.16
C THR A 20 -9.00 9.60 -0.71
N ALA A 21 -10.10 8.88 -0.45
CA ALA A 21 -10.59 8.65 0.90
C ALA A 21 -9.50 8.05 1.82
N VAL A 22 -8.56 7.25 1.29
CA VAL A 22 -7.46 6.67 2.06
C VAL A 22 -6.62 7.78 2.70
N SER A 23 -6.12 8.73 1.91
CA SER A 23 -5.34 9.87 2.44
C SER A 23 -6.19 10.82 3.29
N HIS A 24 -7.47 11.04 2.95
CA HIS A 24 -8.34 11.92 3.73
C HIS A 24 -8.70 11.37 5.11
N LEU A 25 -8.75 10.04 5.26
CA LEU A 25 -8.98 9.36 6.53
C LEU A 25 -7.69 9.13 7.32
N GLY A 26 -6.53 9.54 6.79
CA GLY A 26 -5.23 9.35 7.43
C GLY A 26 -4.75 7.90 7.44
N ILE A 27 -5.20 7.09 6.47
CA ILE A 27 -4.72 5.72 6.30
C ILE A 27 -3.39 5.76 5.56
N GLU A 28 -2.38 5.08 6.12
CA GLU A 28 -1.05 4.97 5.55
C GLU A 28 -0.63 3.51 5.51
N PHE A 29 -0.07 3.08 4.37
CA PHE A 29 0.57 1.77 4.26
C PHE A 29 1.99 1.88 4.81
N ILE A 30 2.33 0.99 5.73
CA ILE A 30 3.58 1.00 6.49
C ILE A 30 4.47 -0.18 6.06
N GLU A 31 3.88 -1.34 5.77
CA GLU A 31 4.64 -2.55 5.48
C GLU A 31 3.94 -3.45 4.46
N VAL A 32 4.74 -4.02 3.57
CA VAL A 32 4.31 -5.03 2.60
C VAL A 32 5.14 -6.29 2.84
N GLY A 33 4.48 -7.36 3.28
CA GLY A 33 5.07 -8.68 3.40
C GLY A 33 4.87 -9.54 2.16
N ASP A 34 5.29 -10.79 2.21
CA ASP A 34 5.09 -11.75 1.12
C ASP A 34 3.60 -12.12 0.92
N ASP A 35 2.79 -12.06 1.97
CA ASP A 35 1.37 -12.45 1.96
C ASP A 35 0.45 -11.52 2.77
N PHE A 36 0.95 -10.37 3.23
CA PHE A 36 0.17 -9.41 4.03
C PHE A 36 0.51 -7.94 3.70
N LEU A 37 -0.39 -7.04 4.14
CA LEU A 37 -0.25 -5.59 4.05
C LEU A 37 -0.62 -4.96 5.41
N ARG A 38 0.16 -3.97 5.84
CA ARG A 38 -0.06 -3.22 7.09
C ARG A 38 0.00 -1.72 6.85
#